data_AF-A0A506XAF0-F1
#
_entry.id   AF-A0A506XAF0-F1
#
_cell.length_a   1.000
_cell.length_b   1.000
_cell.length_c   1.000
_cell.angle_alpha   90.00
_cell.angle_beta   90.00
_cell.angle_gamma   90.00
#
_symmetry.space_group_name_H-M   'P 1'
#
loop_
_entity.id
_entity.type
_entity.pdbx_description
1 polymer ?
#
loop_
_entity_poly.entity_id
_entity_poly.type
_entity_poly.pdbx_seq_one_letter_code
_entity_poly.pdbx_strand_id
1 'polypeptide(L)' 'AVYGNEIGVGRAIEKSGIPRDELFITTKLWNSDQGTQSAFDAIDLSLEKLGLDHVDLYLIHWPRPDLDRYVES' A
#
# COMPACT_ATOMS: atom_id res chain seq x y z
N ALA A 1 -1.69 -2.16 -4.51
CA ALA A 1 -1.08 -1.18 -5.43
C ALA A 1 -1.15 -1.58 -6.93
N VAL A 2 -0.88 -0.64 -7.85
CA VAL A 2 -0.99 -0.85 -9.32
C VAL A 2 0.11 -1.72 -9.94
N TYR A 3 1.30 -1.73 -9.36
CA TYR A 3 2.44 -2.45 -9.97
C TYR A 3 2.34 -3.97 -9.89
N GLY A 4 1.38 -4.50 -9.12
CA GLY A 4 1.08 -5.93 -9.07
C GLY A 4 2.21 -6.81 -8.50
N ASN A 5 3.24 -6.21 -7.90
CA ASN A 5 4.46 -6.90 -7.49
C ASN A 5 4.65 -6.98 -5.96
N GLU A 6 3.65 -6.59 -5.17
CA GLU A 6 3.70 -6.60 -3.69
C GLU A 6 4.04 -7.97 -3.11
N ILE A 7 3.50 -9.07 -3.68
CA ILE A 7 3.86 -10.44 -3.28
C ILE A 7 5.35 -10.75 -3.52
N GLY A 8 5.90 -10.26 -4.63
CA GLY A 8 7.32 -10.44 -4.95
C GLY A 8 8.22 -9.64 -4.00
N VAL A 9 7.82 -8.40 -3.68
CA VAL A 9 8.51 -7.53 -2.72
C VAL A 9 8.48 -8.14 -1.32
N GLY A 10 7.32 -8.62 -0.85
CA GLY A 10 7.18 -9.26 0.46
C GLY A 10 8.10 -10.47 0.62
N ARG A 11 8.14 -11.36 -0.38
CA ARG A 11 9.07 -12.50 -0.39
C ARG A 11 10.54 -12.08 -0.35
N ALA A 12 10.90 -10.94 -0.95
CA ALA A 12 12.27 -10.43 -0.92
C ALA A 12 12.62 -9.85 0.46
N ILE A 13 11.68 -9.14 1.10
CA ILE A 13 11.84 -8.64 2.46
C ILE A 13 12.08 -9.81 3.43
N GLU A 14 11.21 -10.82 3.41
CA GLU A 14 11.33 -12.02 4.27
C GLU A 14 12.68 -12.72 4.08
N LYS A 15 13.09 -12.93 2.82
CA LYS A 15 14.37 -13.61 2.51
C LYS A 15 15.61 -12.78 2.79
N SER A 16 15.49 -11.47 2.95
CA SER A 16 16.64 -10.59 3.21
C SER A 16 17.30 -10.87 4.56
N GLY A 17 16.52 -11.37 5.53
CA GLY A 17 16.97 -11.55 6.92
C GLY A 17 17.28 -10.25 7.65
N ILE A 18 16.99 -9.08 7.05
CA ILE A 18 17.16 -7.77 7.68
C ILE A 18 16.01 -7.56 8.67
N PRO A 19 16.30 -7.12 9.93
CA PRO A 19 15.26 -6.76 10.88
C PRO A 19 14.26 -5.76 10.30
N ARG A 20 12.96 -5.97 10.57
CA ARG A 20 11.89 -5.15 9.97
C ARG A 20 12.02 -3.67 10.31
N ASP A 21 12.52 -3.34 11.50
CA ASP A 21 12.74 -1.97 12.00
C ASP A 21 13.93 -1.24 11.36
N GLU A 22 14.77 -1.96 10.60
CA GLU A 22 15.83 -1.37 9.77
C GLU A 22 15.38 -1.05 8.34
N LEU A 23 14.15 -1.44 7.96
CA LEU A 23 13.59 -1.24 6.63
C LEU A 23 12.56 -0.12 6.62
N PHE A 24 12.58 0.69 5.56
CA PHE A 24 11.54 1.68 5.28
C PHE A 24 10.75 1.26 4.03
N ILE A 25 9.52 0.80 4.24
CA ILE A 25 8.66 0.26 3.19
C ILE A 25 7.57 1.26 2.84
N THR A 26 7.43 1.52 1.53
CA THR A 26 6.39 2.40 0.98
C THR A 26 5.54 1.66 -0.05
N THR A 27 4.22 1.70 0.11
CA THR A 27 3.27 1.31 -0.95
C THR A 27 2.28 2.44 -1.23
N LYS A 28 1.40 2.27 -2.22
CA LYS A 28 0.55 3.34 -2.74
C LYS A 28 -0.87 2.85 -3.01
N LEU A 29 -1.84 3.65 -2.59
CA LEU A 29 -3.25 3.51 -2.91
C LEU A 29 -3.46 3.75 -4.41
N TRP A 30 -4.07 2.78 -5.10
CA TRP A 30 -4.37 2.96 -6.52
C TRP A 30 -5.65 3.76 -6.73
N ASN A 31 -5.77 4.36 -7.91
CA ASN A 31 -6.82 5.29 -8.27
C ASN A 31 -8.25 4.73 -8.14
N SER A 32 -8.46 3.44 -8.44
CA SER A 32 -9.78 2.81 -8.34
C SER A 32 -10.27 2.67 -6.90
N ASP A 33 -9.34 2.71 -5.94
CA ASP A 33 -9.58 2.31 -4.56
C ASP A 33 -9.71 3.53 -3.61
N GLN A 34 -9.67 4.76 -4.14
CA GLN A 34 -9.86 5.98 -3.36
C GLN A 34 -11.26 6.10 -2.76
N GLY A 35 -11.37 6.72 -1.58
CA GLY A 35 -12.57 6.78 -0.73
C GLY A 35 -12.30 6.19 0.65
N THR A 36 -13.09 6.56 1.67
CA THR A 36 -12.78 6.25 3.08
C THR A 36 -12.57 4.76 3.32
N GLN A 37 -13.61 3.94 3.12
CA GLN A 37 -13.56 2.51 3.42
C GLN A 37 -12.70 1.74 2.42
N SER A 38 -12.80 2.07 1.14
CA SER A 38 -12.02 1.40 0.08
C SER A 38 -10.51 1.62 0.25
N ALA A 39 -10.09 2.77 0.78
CA ALA A 39 -8.67 3.02 1.08
C ALA A 39 -8.16 2.12 2.22
N PHE A 40 -8.98 1.89 3.25
CA PHE A 40 -8.66 0.94 4.33
C PHE A 40 -8.60 -0.50 3.81
N ASP A 41 -9.60 -0.94 3.05
CA ASP A 41 -9.60 -2.29 2.46
C ASP A 41 -8.39 -2.50 1.53
N ALA A 42 -7.98 -1.45 0.81
CA ALA A 42 -6.84 -1.50 -0.10
C ALA A 42 -5.49 -1.55 0.62
N ILE A 43 -5.33 -0.89 1.77
CA ILE A 43 -4.09 -1.02 2.56
C ILE A 43 -4.03 -2.39 3.21
N ASP A 44 -5.13 -2.93 3.74
CA ASP A 44 -5.17 -4.27 4.33
C ASP A 44 -4.75 -5.33 3.31
N LEU A 45 -5.28 -5.26 2.08
CA LEU A 45 -4.87 -6.15 0.99
C LEU A 45 -3.40 -5.98 0.62
N SER A 46 -2.87 -4.76 0.68
CA SER A 46 -1.46 -4.48 0.38
C SER A 46 -0.55 -5.05 1.46
N LEU A 47 -0.93 -4.94 2.73
CA LEU A 47 -0.24 -5.52 3.89
C LEU A 47 -0.24 -7.06 3.82
N GLU A 48 -1.38 -7.68 3.49
CA GLU A 48 -1.46 -9.13 3.26
C GLU A 48 -0.49 -9.59 2.16
N LYS A 49 -0.49 -8.89 1.02
CA LYS A 49 0.40 -9.22 -0.11
C LYS A 49 1.88 -9.02 0.23
N LEU A 50 2.21 -7.98 0.99
CA LEU A 50 3.58 -7.71 1.44
C LEU A 50 4.01 -8.66 2.57
N GLY A 51 3.06 -9.28 3.28
CA GLY A 51 3.33 -10.07 4.48
C GLY A 51 3.83 -9.20 5.64
N LEU A 52 3.26 -8.00 5.82
CA LEU A 52 3.68 -7.02 6.82
C LEU A 52 2.49 -6.57 7.67
N ASP A 53 2.74 -6.23 8.94
CA ASP A 53 1.71 -5.64 9.81
C ASP A 53 1.54 -4.13 9.57
N HIS A 54 2.55 -3.46 9.01
CA HIS A 54 2.51 -2.04 8.68
C HIS A 54 3.50 -1.69 7.55
N VAL A 55 3.25 -0.55 6.92
CA VAL A 55 4.20 0.17 6.07
C VAL A 55 4.59 1.48 6.72
N ASP A 56 5.79 1.97 6.41
CA ASP A 56 6.34 3.19 6.99
C ASP A 56 5.78 4.44 6.30
N LEU A 57 5.32 4.29 5.05
CA LEU A 57 4.67 5.35 4.30
C LEU A 57 3.61 4.77 3.35
N TYR A 58 2.43 5.37 3.38
CA TYR A 58 1.34 5.08 2.44
C TYR A 58 0.94 6.35 1.69
N LEU A 59 0.88 6.27 0.36
CA LEU A 59 0.65 7.43 -0.50
C LEU A 59 -0.58 7.24 -1.39
N ILE A 60 -1.35 8.30 -1.58
CA ILE A 60 -2.25 8.41 -2.73
C ILE A 60 -1.39 8.50 -3.99
N HIS A 61 -1.56 7.54 -4.92
CA HIS A 61 -0.68 7.49 -6.09
C HIS A 61 -0.92 8.66 -7.06
N TRP A 62 -2.17 9.05 -7.27
CA TRP A 62 -2.55 10.23 -8.06
C TRP A 62 -3.79 10.92 -7.49
N PRO A 63 -3.91 12.25 -7.60
CA PRO A 63 -4.99 13.00 -6.94
C PRO A 63 -6.40 12.77 -7.52
N ARG A 64 -6.54 12.29 -8.77
CA ARG A 64 -7.82 11.92 -9.43
C ARG A 64 -9.02 12.82 -9.06
N PRO A 65 -8.95 14.14 -9.33
CA PRO A 65 -10.04 15.06 -9.01
C PRO A 65 -11.35 14.71 -9.76
N ASP A 66 -11.26 14.01 -10.89
CA ASP A 66 -12.38 13.50 -11.66
C ASP A 66 -13.27 12.50 -10.90
N LEU A 67 -12.76 11.89 -9.84
CA LEU A 67 -13.52 10.98 -8.98
C LEU A 67 -14.34 11.72 -7.92
N ASP A 68 -14.04 13.00 -7.64
CA ASP A 68 -14.75 13.86 -6.67
C ASP A 68 -14.81 13.29 -5.23
N ARG A 69 -13.81 12.48 -4.83
CA ARG A 69 -13.75 11.80 -3.52
C ARG A 69 -12.86 12.48 -2.47
N TYR A 70 -12.35 13.68 -2.75
CA TYR A 70 -11.37 14.36 -1.88
C TYR A 70 -11.91 14.77 -0.50
N VAL A 71 -13.23 14.78 -0.29
CA VAL A 71 -13.86 15.00 1.04
C VAL A 71 -14.01 13.68 1.83
N GLU A 72 -14.09 12.56 1.12
CA GLU A 72 -14.21 11.22 1.71
C GLU A 72 -12.85 10.57 1.98
N SER A 73 -11.77 11.08 1.40
CA SER A 73 -10.44 10.45 1.42
C SER A 73 -9.67 10.74 2.71
#